data_AF-A0A1V6P6Q7-F1
#
_entry.id   AF-A0A1V6P6Q7-F1
#
_cell.length_a   1.000
_cell.length_b   1.000
_cell.length_c   1.000
_cell.angle_alpha   90.00
_cell.angle_beta   90.00
_cell.angle_gamma   90.00
#
_symmetry.space_group_name_H-M   'P 1'
#
loop_
_entity.id
_entity.type
_entity.pdbx_description
1 polymer ?
#
loop_
_entity_poly.entity_id
_entity_poly.type
_entity_poly.pdbx_seq_one_letter_code
_entity_poly.pdbx_strand_id
1 'polypeptide(L)'
;MPYNPAFLVNVAAFQAYLRERPKNLPPFEKDSDGNSILHTGERWCRVENCSSGHRLFADTGSLRVHVLKAHNKTMKLKEAPRKSRHTMEEEQEIIAWFMNIGKLPRLPLTKSNTVSVKAVKEHLKDRHLLYPCSACKAKNLTCPKTPFVCKYLERYFDVVADFDPPVDDNEDEDDYEDEDDEDEDNDQ
;
A
#
# COMPACT_ATOMS: atom_id res chain seq x y z
N MET A 1 13.58 -19.19 9.82
CA MET A 1 12.62 -18.07 9.70
C MET A 1 12.19 -17.95 8.25
N PRO A 2 10.94 -17.57 7.94
CA PRO A 2 10.54 -17.34 6.55
C PRO A 2 11.36 -16.18 5.95
N TYR A 3 11.83 -16.35 4.72
CA TYR A 3 12.59 -15.33 4.00
C TYR A 3 11.62 -14.34 3.33
N ASN A 4 11.77 -13.05 3.67
CA ASN A 4 11.04 -11.96 3.01
C ASN A 4 12.05 -11.09 2.24
N PRO A 5 11.79 -10.77 0.95
CA PRO A 5 12.65 -9.87 0.19
C PRO A 5 12.75 -8.49 0.84
N ALA A 6 13.97 -7.96 0.97
CA ALA A 6 14.22 -6.72 1.72
C ALA A 6 13.39 -5.53 1.21
N PHE A 7 13.24 -5.37 -0.11
CA PHE A 7 12.47 -4.30 -0.73
C PHE A 7 10.96 -4.39 -0.46
N LEU A 8 10.44 -5.56 -0.08
CA LEU A 8 9.03 -5.76 0.27
C LEU A 8 8.72 -5.60 1.75
N VAL A 9 9.73 -5.64 2.64
CA VAL A 9 9.50 -5.65 4.10
C VAL A 9 8.68 -4.44 4.56
N ASN A 10 8.87 -3.28 3.92
CA ASN A 10 8.15 -2.04 4.27
C ASN A 10 6.89 -1.79 3.44
N VAL A 11 6.54 -2.69 2.52
CA VAL A 11 5.37 -2.53 1.64
C VAL A 11 4.12 -2.98 2.39
N ALA A 12 3.24 -2.01 2.66
CA ALA A 12 1.98 -2.19 3.37
C ALA A 12 1.13 -3.36 2.84
N ALA A 13 0.87 -3.35 1.53
CA ALA A 13 0.05 -4.37 0.87
C ALA A 13 0.69 -5.77 0.94
N PHE A 14 2.03 -5.86 0.88
CA PHE A 14 2.73 -7.12 1.10
C PHE A 14 2.55 -7.64 2.54
N GLN A 15 2.65 -6.77 3.54
CA GLN A 15 2.38 -7.16 4.94
C GLN A 15 0.92 -7.59 5.14
N ALA A 16 -0.03 -6.95 4.46
CA ALA A 16 -1.42 -7.39 4.45
C ALA A 16 -1.57 -8.78 3.81
N TYR A 17 -0.96 -8.99 2.64
CA TYR A 17 -0.92 -10.27 1.93
C TYR A 17 -0.36 -11.43 2.77
N LEU A 18 0.67 -11.18 3.58
CA LEU A 18 1.26 -12.20 4.45
C LEU A 18 0.37 -12.57 5.63
N ARG A 19 -0.45 -11.64 6.12
CA ARG A 19 -1.31 -11.86 7.29
C ARG A 19 -2.56 -12.65 6.96
N GLU A 20 -3.17 -12.34 5.82
CA GLU A 20 -4.41 -12.97 5.37
C GLU A 20 -4.36 -13.21 3.88
N ARG A 21 -4.89 -14.36 3.44
CA ARG A 21 -5.05 -14.65 2.01
C ARG A 21 -6.04 -13.64 1.41
N PRO A 22 -5.66 -12.86 0.39
CA PRO A 22 -6.62 -11.99 -0.28
C PRO A 22 -7.77 -12.82 -0.87
N LYS A 23 -9.01 -12.36 -0.65
CA LYS A 23 -10.22 -13.08 -1.10
C LYS A 23 -10.27 -13.23 -2.63
N ASN A 24 -9.72 -12.26 -3.34
CA ASN A 24 -9.76 -12.16 -4.80
C ASN A 24 -8.34 -12.20 -5.38
N LEU A 25 -7.56 -13.24 -5.06
CA LEU A 25 -6.27 -13.43 -5.72
C LEU A 25 -6.50 -13.71 -7.22
N PRO A 26 -5.90 -12.94 -8.13
CA PRO A 26 -6.04 -13.19 -9.56
C PRO A 26 -5.38 -14.53 -9.93
N PRO A 27 -5.76 -15.16 -11.05
CA PRO A 27 -5.02 -16.28 -11.63
C PRO A 27 -3.55 -15.92 -11.90
N PHE A 28 -2.69 -16.92 -12.05
CA PHE A 28 -1.30 -16.68 -12.42
C PHE A 28 -1.22 -15.95 -13.75
N GLU A 29 -0.46 -14.85 -13.78
CA GLU A 29 -0.06 -14.17 -15.01
C GLU A 29 0.79 -15.12 -15.85
N LYS A 30 0.72 -14.98 -17.17
CA LYS A 30 1.49 -15.81 -18.11
C LYS A 30 2.50 -14.95 -18.85
N ASP A 31 3.68 -15.49 -19.06
CA ASP A 31 4.66 -14.89 -19.98
C ASP A 31 4.29 -15.16 -21.45
N SER A 32 5.11 -14.65 -22.37
CA SER A 32 4.95 -14.83 -23.82
C SER A 32 4.95 -16.29 -24.25
N ASP A 33 5.58 -17.17 -23.47
CA ASP A 33 5.67 -18.61 -23.73
C ASP A 33 4.52 -19.39 -23.07
N GLY A 34 3.58 -18.69 -22.44
CA GLY A 34 2.43 -19.26 -21.74
C GLY A 34 2.75 -19.86 -20.38
N ASN A 35 3.97 -19.68 -19.86
CA ASN A 35 4.36 -20.15 -18.54
C ASN A 35 3.84 -19.19 -17.47
N SER A 36 3.35 -19.76 -16.37
CA SER A 36 2.85 -19.00 -15.23
C SER A 36 4.00 -18.31 -14.47
N ILE A 37 3.80 -17.04 -14.17
CA ILE A 37 4.75 -16.18 -13.47
C ILE A 37 4.45 -16.23 -11.96
N LEU A 38 5.49 -16.42 -11.16
CA LEU A 38 5.47 -16.26 -9.71
C LEU A 38 6.29 -15.03 -9.36
N HIS A 39 5.67 -14.01 -8.76
CA HIS A 39 6.38 -12.84 -8.28
C HIS A 39 7.15 -13.15 -6.99
N THR A 40 8.31 -12.53 -6.82
CA THR A 40 9.11 -12.66 -5.61
C THR A 40 8.31 -12.17 -4.40
N GLY A 41 8.27 -12.97 -3.33
CA GLY A 41 7.44 -12.72 -2.15
C GLY A 41 6.10 -13.45 -2.16
N GLU A 42 5.63 -13.99 -3.30
CA GLU A 42 4.40 -14.78 -3.35
C GLU A 42 4.52 -16.06 -2.50
N ARG A 43 3.49 -16.32 -1.70
CA ARG A 43 3.42 -17.41 -0.71
C ARG A 43 2.05 -18.09 -0.60
N TRP A 44 1.07 -17.72 -1.42
CA TRP A 44 -0.23 -18.39 -1.51
C TRP A 44 -0.35 -19.12 -2.85
N CYS A 45 -0.84 -20.37 -2.83
CA CYS A 45 -1.17 -21.06 -4.07
C CYS A 45 -2.48 -20.49 -4.66
N ARG A 46 -2.42 -20.08 -5.93
CA ARG A 46 -3.53 -19.46 -6.66
C ARG A 46 -4.23 -20.42 -7.64
N VAL A 47 -3.81 -21.69 -7.69
CA VAL A 47 -4.47 -22.71 -8.50
C VAL A 47 -5.86 -22.99 -7.93
N GLU A 48 -6.87 -22.95 -8.79
CA GLU A 48 -8.26 -23.21 -8.44
C GLU A 48 -8.39 -24.60 -7.78
N ASN A 49 -9.17 -24.67 -6.70
CA ASN A 49 -9.42 -25.91 -5.95
C ASN A 49 -8.15 -26.60 -5.40
N CYS A 50 -7.03 -25.88 -5.29
CA CYS A 50 -5.85 -26.42 -4.63
C CYS A 50 -6.13 -26.68 -3.14
N SER A 51 -5.89 -27.91 -2.69
CA SER A 51 -6.03 -28.30 -1.27
C SER A 51 -5.13 -27.47 -0.34
N SER A 52 -4.01 -26.95 -0.86
CA SER A 52 -3.08 -26.06 -0.14
C SER A 52 -3.31 -24.58 -0.43
N GLY A 53 -4.41 -24.19 -1.10
CA GLY A 53 -4.70 -22.80 -1.46
C GLY A 53 -4.89 -21.88 -0.25
N HIS A 54 -5.31 -22.43 0.89
CA HIS A 54 -5.47 -21.72 2.16
C HIS A 54 -4.24 -21.84 3.09
N ARG A 55 -3.13 -22.40 2.60
CA ARG A 55 -1.87 -22.52 3.35
C ARG A 55 -0.87 -21.46 2.90
N LEU A 56 -0.31 -20.72 3.85
CA LEU A 56 0.81 -19.82 3.61
C LEU A 56 2.11 -20.63 3.55
N PHE A 57 2.77 -20.65 2.39
CA PHE A 57 4.08 -21.29 2.21
C PHE A 57 5.18 -20.50 2.94
N ALA A 58 6.36 -21.07 3.17
CA ALA A 58 7.45 -20.38 3.90
C ALA A 58 8.07 -19.23 3.10
N ASP A 59 8.16 -19.39 1.79
CA ASP A 59 8.74 -18.47 0.82
C ASP A 59 8.27 -18.84 -0.60
N THR A 60 8.66 -18.03 -1.59
CA THR A 60 8.31 -18.25 -3.01
C THR A 60 8.93 -19.53 -3.58
N GLY A 61 10.09 -19.94 -3.08
CA GLY A 61 10.72 -21.20 -3.49
C GLY A 61 9.89 -22.42 -3.07
N SER A 62 9.40 -22.41 -1.83
CA SER A 62 8.53 -23.44 -1.27
C SER A 62 7.19 -23.51 -2.02
N LEU A 63 6.60 -22.35 -2.35
CA LEU A 63 5.41 -22.28 -3.19
C LEU A 63 5.68 -22.84 -4.59
N ARG A 64 6.79 -22.48 -5.22
CA ARG A 64 7.22 -23.00 -6.52
C ARG A 64 7.34 -24.52 -6.49
N VAL A 65 8.02 -25.09 -5.48
CA VAL A 65 8.15 -26.55 -5.33
C VAL A 65 6.77 -27.20 -5.19
N HIS A 66 5.86 -26.62 -4.41
CA HIS A 66 4.49 -27.12 -4.32
C HIS A 66 3.80 -27.12 -5.69
N VAL A 67 3.86 -26.01 -6.42
CA VAL A 67 3.23 -25.90 -7.74
C VAL A 67 3.81 -26.92 -8.72
N LEU A 68 5.14 -27.09 -8.78
CA LEU A 68 5.78 -28.07 -9.66
C LEU A 68 5.49 -29.53 -9.27
N LYS A 69 5.14 -29.81 -8.01
CA LYS A 69 4.81 -31.17 -7.57
C LYS A 69 3.32 -31.49 -7.69
N ALA A 70 2.46 -30.54 -7.30
CA ALA A 70 1.03 -30.74 -7.23
C ALA A 70 0.30 -30.38 -8.53
N HIS A 71 0.82 -29.43 -9.31
CA HIS A 71 0.12 -28.81 -10.44
C HIS A 71 0.89 -28.88 -11.77
N ASN A 72 1.96 -29.67 -11.88
CA ASN A 72 2.78 -29.75 -13.11
C ASN A 72 2.01 -30.23 -14.35
N LYS A 73 0.92 -30.98 -14.18
CA LYS A 73 0.07 -31.45 -15.27
C LYS A 73 -0.82 -30.34 -15.84
N THR A 74 -1.16 -29.35 -15.02
CA THR A 74 -2.13 -28.30 -15.37
C THR A 74 -1.47 -26.94 -15.61
N MET A 75 -0.25 -26.73 -15.11
CA MET A 75 0.49 -25.50 -15.33
C MET A 75 2.01 -25.71 -15.39
N LYS A 76 2.68 -24.86 -16.18
CA LYS A 76 4.13 -24.71 -16.19
C LYS A 76 4.49 -23.39 -15.54
N LEU A 77 5.64 -23.34 -14.85
CA LEU A 77 6.15 -22.12 -14.25
C LEU A 77 7.31 -21.57 -15.06
N LYS A 78 7.38 -20.24 -15.16
CA LYS A 78 8.54 -19.53 -15.68
C LYS A 78 9.78 -19.91 -14.87
N GLU A 79 10.89 -20.20 -15.56
CA GLU A 79 12.15 -20.51 -14.89
C GLU A 79 12.56 -19.37 -13.96
N ALA A 80 13.16 -19.73 -12.82
CA ALA A 80 13.62 -18.70 -11.89
C ALA A 80 14.78 -17.96 -12.56
N PRO A 81 14.83 -16.63 -12.51
CA PRO A 81 16.01 -15.92 -12.98
C PRO A 81 17.22 -16.42 -12.19
N ARG A 82 18.33 -16.67 -12.90
CA ARG A 82 19.61 -17.02 -12.27
C ARG A 82 20.27 -15.83 -11.55
N LYS A 83 19.75 -14.63 -11.74
CA LYS A 83 20.25 -13.40 -11.13
C LYS A 83 19.90 -13.39 -9.63
N SER A 84 20.86 -13.04 -8.79
CA SER A 84 20.67 -12.97 -7.34
C SER A 84 19.94 -11.70 -6.87
N ARG A 85 19.89 -10.66 -7.72
CA ARG A 85 19.36 -9.34 -7.37
C ARG A 85 18.38 -8.86 -8.44
N HIS A 86 17.27 -8.28 -7.97
CA HIS A 86 16.29 -7.62 -8.80
C HIS A 86 16.80 -6.26 -9.29
N THR A 87 16.38 -5.84 -10.48
CA THR A 87 16.54 -4.45 -10.90
C THR A 87 15.51 -3.55 -10.20
N MET A 88 15.72 -2.23 -10.23
CA MET A 88 14.77 -1.30 -9.61
C MET A 88 13.39 -1.39 -10.28
N GLU A 89 13.35 -1.57 -11.59
CA GLU A 89 12.12 -1.73 -12.37
C GLU A 89 11.40 -3.02 -11.97
N GLU A 90 12.10 -4.15 -11.84
CA GLU A 90 11.52 -5.41 -11.37
C GLU A 90 10.96 -5.28 -9.95
N GLU A 91 11.67 -4.60 -9.05
CA GLU A 91 11.19 -4.34 -7.69
C GLU A 91 9.90 -3.52 -7.71
N GLN A 92 9.83 -2.46 -8.53
CA GLN A 92 8.64 -1.62 -8.69
C GLN A 92 7.44 -2.41 -9.25
N GLU A 93 7.64 -3.25 -10.25
CA GLU A 93 6.60 -4.12 -10.81
C GLU A 93 6.02 -5.08 -9.76
N ILE A 94 6.90 -5.69 -8.96
CA ILE A 94 6.49 -6.61 -7.88
C ILE A 94 5.72 -5.85 -6.78
N ILE A 95 6.18 -4.64 -6.42
CA ILE A 95 5.47 -3.79 -5.47
C ILE A 95 4.07 -3.44 -6.00
N ALA A 96 3.97 -2.99 -7.25
CA ALA A 96 2.70 -2.65 -7.88
C ALA A 96 1.74 -3.85 -7.91
N TRP A 97 2.26 -5.05 -8.17
CA TRP A 97 1.47 -6.28 -8.09
C TRP A 97 0.87 -6.50 -6.70
N PHE A 98 1.67 -6.40 -5.64
CA PHE A 98 1.16 -6.54 -4.26
C PHE A 98 0.16 -5.46 -3.90
N MET A 99 0.36 -4.21 -4.34
CA MET A 99 -0.60 -3.13 -4.11
C MET A 99 -1.93 -3.42 -4.82
N ASN A 100 -1.91 -4.02 -6.01
CA ASN A 100 -3.11 -4.38 -6.75
C ASN A 100 -3.88 -5.55 -6.13
N ILE A 101 -3.19 -6.60 -5.66
CA ILE A 101 -3.85 -7.79 -5.09
C ILE A 101 -4.18 -7.66 -3.61
N GLY A 102 -3.40 -6.85 -2.89
CA GLY A 102 -3.59 -6.52 -1.49
C GLY A 102 -4.40 -5.26 -1.33
N LYS A 103 -5.50 -5.09 -2.11
CA LYS A 103 -6.38 -3.91 -2.04
C LYS A 103 -6.75 -3.67 -0.59
N LEU A 104 -6.06 -2.71 0.01
CA LEU A 104 -6.41 -2.21 1.31
C LEU A 104 -7.80 -1.56 1.15
N PRO A 105 -8.68 -1.67 2.15
CA PRO A 105 -9.93 -0.93 2.13
C PRO A 105 -9.62 0.54 1.92
N ARG A 106 -10.45 1.24 1.13
CA ARG A 106 -10.35 2.69 1.01
C ARG A 106 -10.38 3.32 2.40
N LEU A 107 -9.56 4.35 2.60
CA LEU A 107 -9.62 5.12 3.84
C LEU A 107 -11.05 5.68 3.98
N PRO A 108 -11.79 5.34 5.06
CA PRO A 108 -13.17 5.76 5.18
C PRO A 108 -13.24 7.27 5.44
N LEU A 109 -13.94 7.99 4.58
CA LEU A 109 -14.14 9.44 4.67
C LEU A 109 -15.56 9.78 5.17
N THR A 110 -15.69 10.95 5.77
CA THR A 110 -16.99 11.55 6.13
C THR A 110 -17.59 12.27 4.92
N LYS A 111 -18.83 12.76 5.06
CA LYS A 111 -19.49 13.58 4.02
C LYS A 111 -18.73 14.88 3.70
N SER A 112 -17.92 15.38 4.63
CA SER A 112 -17.10 16.59 4.47
C SER A 112 -15.68 16.26 3.96
N ASN A 113 -15.48 15.10 3.34
CA ASN A 113 -14.19 14.63 2.82
C ASN A 113 -13.05 14.54 3.87
N THR A 114 -13.38 14.46 5.17
CA THR A 114 -12.39 14.27 6.26
C THR A 114 -12.34 12.80 6.71
N VAL A 115 -11.26 12.36 7.33
CA VAL A 115 -11.10 10.96 7.76
C VAL A 115 -12.13 10.59 8.85
N SER A 116 -12.90 9.52 8.60
CA SER A 116 -13.88 8.99 9.55
C SER A 116 -13.20 8.22 10.69
N VAL A 117 -12.85 8.94 11.76
CA VAL A 117 -12.21 8.39 12.97
C VAL A 117 -12.94 7.15 13.52
N LYS A 118 -14.28 7.17 13.51
CA LYS A 118 -15.10 6.06 14.00
C LYS A 118 -14.88 4.79 13.15
N ALA A 119 -14.99 4.92 11.83
CA ALA A 119 -14.82 3.79 10.91
C ALA A 119 -13.37 3.25 10.91
N VAL A 120 -12.38 4.14 11.01
CA VAL A 120 -10.97 3.74 11.18
C VAL A 120 -10.78 2.95 12.48
N LYS A 121 -11.29 3.46 13.61
CA LYS A 121 -11.22 2.76 14.90
C LYS A 121 -11.87 1.38 14.86
N GLU A 122 -13.03 1.28 14.22
CA GLU A 122 -13.77 0.02 14.07
C GLU A 122 -12.95 -0.99 13.25
N HIS A 123 -12.44 -0.57 12.08
CA HIS A 123 -11.59 -1.42 11.24
C HIS A 123 -10.30 -1.88 11.92
N LEU A 124 -9.69 -1.02 12.75
CA LEU A 124 -8.49 -1.34 13.51
C LEU A 124 -8.79 -2.22 14.74
N LYS A 125 -9.94 -2.03 15.39
CA LYS A 125 -10.39 -2.80 16.55
C LYS A 125 -10.52 -4.28 16.22
N ASP A 126 -11.12 -4.60 15.07
CA ASP A 126 -11.26 -5.98 14.57
C ASP A 126 -9.91 -6.69 14.38
N ARG A 127 -8.82 -5.91 14.30
CA ARG A 127 -7.45 -6.38 14.09
C ARG A 127 -6.58 -6.24 15.35
N HIS A 128 -7.17 -5.90 16.50
CA HIS A 128 -6.47 -5.62 17.76
C HIS A 128 -5.41 -4.52 17.65
N LEU A 129 -5.64 -3.53 16.77
CA LEU A 129 -4.76 -2.40 16.55
C LEU A 129 -5.24 -1.16 17.28
N LEU A 130 -4.29 -0.31 17.70
CA LEU A 130 -4.57 0.91 18.47
C LEU A 130 -4.73 2.13 17.57
N TYR A 131 -5.68 2.99 17.95
CA TYR A 131 -5.88 4.30 17.35
C TYR A 131 -6.05 5.37 18.44
N PRO A 132 -5.31 6.49 18.41
CA PRO A 132 -4.24 6.81 17.46
C PRO A 132 -3.08 5.81 17.56
N CYS A 133 -2.29 5.66 16.50
CA CYS A 133 -1.14 4.77 16.54
C CYS A 133 -0.14 5.24 17.60
N SER A 134 0.71 4.34 18.10
CA SER A 134 1.68 4.64 19.16
C SER A 134 2.61 5.81 18.81
N ALA A 135 3.01 5.95 17.53
CA ALA A 135 3.84 7.05 17.06
C ALA A 135 3.11 8.42 17.12
N CYS A 136 1.84 8.48 16.72
CA CYS A 136 1.03 9.69 16.85
C CYS A 136 0.77 10.02 18.32
N LYS A 137 0.44 9.00 19.14
CA LYS A 137 0.19 9.16 20.57
C LYS A 137 1.40 9.74 21.30
N ALA A 138 2.61 9.26 20.99
CA ALA A 138 3.85 9.76 21.58
C ALA A 138 4.12 11.24 21.27
N LYS A 139 3.65 11.74 20.11
CA LYS A 139 3.77 13.14 19.70
C LYS A 139 2.57 14.01 20.13
N ASN A 140 1.64 13.46 20.90
CA ASN A 140 0.36 14.08 21.22
C ASN A 140 -0.46 14.51 19.98
N LEU A 141 -0.31 13.78 18.87
CA LEU A 141 -1.01 14.03 17.62
C LEU A 141 -2.24 13.12 17.46
N THR A 142 -3.28 13.63 16.81
CA THR A 142 -4.43 12.82 16.38
C THR A 142 -4.16 12.25 14.98
N CYS A 143 -3.94 10.94 14.92
CA CYS A 143 -3.64 10.22 13.68
C CYS A 143 -4.88 10.13 12.78
N PRO A 144 -4.82 10.55 11.51
CA PRO A 144 -4.82 11.92 11.01
C PRO A 144 -6.22 12.56 11.07
N LYS A 145 -6.28 13.89 11.30
CA LYS A 145 -7.47 14.75 11.09
C LYS A 145 -7.48 15.43 9.70
N THR A 146 -6.34 15.52 9.00
CA THR A 146 -6.10 16.12 7.66
C THR A 146 -4.77 15.55 7.06
N PRO A 147 -4.44 15.72 5.76
CA PRO A 147 -3.87 14.67 4.87
C PRO A 147 -2.38 14.34 5.03
N PHE A 148 -1.74 14.69 6.15
CA PHE A 148 -0.41 14.14 6.48
C PHE A 148 -0.61 12.71 6.98
N VAL A 149 -0.82 11.81 6.01
CA VAL A 149 -1.14 10.42 6.21
C VAL A 149 -0.12 9.85 7.18
N CYS A 150 -0.59 9.43 8.35
CA CYS A 150 0.27 8.66 9.21
C CYS A 150 0.70 7.43 8.41
N LYS A 151 2.01 7.21 8.23
CA LYS A 151 2.57 5.98 7.63
C LYS A 151 2.00 4.69 8.25
N TYR A 152 1.40 4.79 9.43
CA TYR A 152 0.65 3.71 10.04
C TYR A 152 -0.66 3.39 9.29
N LEU A 153 -1.44 4.38 8.87
CA LEU A 153 -2.69 4.16 8.13
C LEU A 153 -2.45 3.63 6.70
N GLU A 154 -1.37 4.05 6.03
CA GLU A 154 -0.96 3.48 4.73
C GLU A 154 -0.76 1.96 4.79
N ARG A 155 -0.52 1.40 5.99
CA ARG A 155 -0.38 -0.05 6.21
C ARG A 155 -1.70 -0.81 6.20
N TYR A 156 -2.81 -0.11 6.33
CA TYR A 156 -4.13 -0.69 6.56
C TYR A 156 -5.21 -0.16 5.63
N PHE A 157 -4.99 0.98 4.99
CA PHE A 157 -5.93 1.62 4.08
C PHE A 157 -5.25 2.02 2.78
N ASP A 158 -6.01 1.99 1.69
CA ASP A 158 -5.63 2.64 0.44
C ASP A 158 -5.92 4.14 0.59
N VAL A 159 -4.85 4.92 0.66
CA VAL A 159 -4.91 6.38 0.91
C VAL A 159 -4.68 7.17 -0.39
N VAL A 160 -4.31 6.50 -1.49
CA VAL A 160 -3.90 7.16 -2.76
C VAL A 160 -5.08 7.44 -3.68
N ALA A 161 -6.23 6.78 -3.48
CA ALA A 161 -7.24 6.69 -4.54
C ALA A 161 -7.93 8.00 -4.94
N ASP A 162 -8.30 8.92 -4.02
CA ASP A 162 -9.23 10.02 -4.39
C ASP A 162 -9.15 11.28 -3.48
N PHE A 163 -8.02 11.60 -2.84
CA PHE A 163 -7.93 12.83 -2.04
C PHE A 163 -7.52 14.01 -2.93
N ASP A 164 -8.49 14.68 -3.55
CA ASP A 164 -8.29 16.06 -4.00
C ASP A 164 -8.14 16.92 -2.75
N PRO A 165 -6.98 17.56 -2.51
CA PRO A 165 -6.88 18.52 -1.42
C PRO A 165 -7.97 19.58 -1.62
N PRO A 166 -8.67 20.02 -0.55
CA PRO A 166 -9.52 21.19 -0.68
C PRO A 166 -8.65 22.31 -1.27
N VAL A 167 -9.13 22.91 -2.36
CA VAL A 167 -8.54 24.15 -2.87
C VAL A 167 -8.64 25.14 -1.72
N ASP A 168 -7.50 25.68 -1.30
CA ASP A 168 -7.48 26.68 -0.25
C ASP A 168 -8.01 27.97 -0.87
N ASP A 169 -9.32 28.19 -0.75
CA ASP A 169 -9.97 29.38 -1.26
C ASP A 169 -9.65 30.63 -0.39
N ASN A 170 -8.80 30.49 0.64
CA ASN A 170 -8.25 31.59 1.45
C ASN A 170 -6.83 31.96 0.97
N GLU A 171 -6.65 32.25 -0.32
CA GLU A 171 -5.69 33.29 -0.69
C GLU A 171 -6.36 34.61 -0.30
N ASP A 172 -6.24 34.97 0.99
CA ASP A 172 -6.49 36.33 1.46
C ASP A 172 -5.61 37.23 0.56
N GLU A 173 -6.25 37.99 -0.32
CA GLU A 173 -5.64 39.10 -1.04
C GLU A 173 -5.01 40.02 0.02
N ASP A 174 -3.69 39.95 0.15
CA ASP A 174 -2.91 40.96 0.86
C ASP A 174 -3.12 42.29 0.10
N ASP A 175 -4.15 43.02 0.52
CA ASP A 175 -4.44 44.40 0.14
C ASP A 175 -3.33 45.28 0.75
N TYR A 176 -2.22 45.41 0.02
CA TYR A 176 -1.20 46.42 0.31
C TYR A 176 -1.82 47.78 0.01
N GLU A 177 -2.43 48.41 1.02
CA GLU A 177 -2.70 49.84 1.00
C GLU A 177 -1.34 50.56 0.90
N ASP A 178 -1.01 51.04 -0.30
CA ASP A 178 0.09 51.99 -0.54
C ASP A 178 -0.18 53.25 0.30
N GLU A 179 0.60 53.47 1.35
CA GLU A 179 0.66 54.74 2.05
C GLU A 179 1.44 55.74 1.15
N ASP A 180 0.69 56.61 0.47
CA ASP A 180 1.20 57.79 -0.22
C ASP A 180 1.84 58.75 0.82
N ASP A 181 3.14 58.64 1.02
CA ASP A 181 3.95 59.66 1.72
C ASP A 181 4.20 60.85 0.77
N GLU A 182 3.35 61.87 0.88
CA GLU A 182 3.58 63.23 0.37
C GLU A 182 4.68 63.92 1.21
N ASP A 183 5.92 63.95 0.72
CA ASP A 183 6.95 64.85 1.27
C ASP A 183 6.88 66.21 0.57
N GLU A 184 6.35 67.18 1.32
CA GLU A 184 6.25 68.60 1.01
C GLU A 184 7.63 69.23 0.73
N ASP A 185 7.71 69.93 -0.41
CA ASP A 185 8.74 70.91 -0.72
C ASP A 185 8.83 71.99 0.39
N ASN A 186 10.04 72.24 0.90
CA ASN A 186 10.33 73.48 1.61
C ASN A 186 11.59 74.14 1.05
N ASP A 187 11.34 75.16 0.24
CA ASP A 187 12.28 76.16 -0.27
C ASP A 187 13.05 76.86 0.87
N GLN A 188 14.37 76.98 0.68
CA GLN A 188 15.19 78.02 1.30
C GLN A 188 16.34 78.46 0.40
#